data_AF-A0A7S2IIL0-F1
#
_entry.id   AF-A0A7S2IIL0-F1
#
_cell.length_a   1.000
_cell.length_b   1.000
_cell.length_c   1.000
_cell.angle_alpha   90.00
_cell.angle_beta   90.00
_cell.angle_gamma   90.00
#
_symmetry.space_group_name_H-M   'P 1'
#
loop_
_entity.id
_entity.type
_entity.pdbx_description
1 polymer ?
#
loop_
_entity_poly.entity_id
_entity_poly.type
_entity_poly.pdbx_seq_one_letter_code
_entity_poly.pdbx_strand_id
1 'polypeptide(L)'
;RLFTPFTTSWLLSNQGKHLRPPLSCMLIFLAMAVYRMLLFFAVLTIHQLFTTSAFLVIPRHPVKYFKSNTCCKSTTNGDNRIAARLTFRPPTSEDIPTIFDIESSSFPSDEAASLKSLEYRHANASPYFRCAILDDEIIGFVCSTKCEQFEKESMSTHD
;
A
#
# COMPACT_ATOMS: atom_id res chain seq x y z
N ARG A 1 -0.51 -21.32 23.91
CA ARG A 1 -0.12 -22.23 25.02
C ARG A 1 1.41 -22.26 25.07
N LEU A 2 2.01 -21.20 25.60
CA LEU A 2 2.64 -21.18 26.94
C LEU A 2 3.79 -22.20 27.03
N PHE A 3 4.94 -21.81 26.47
CA PHE A 3 6.25 -22.37 26.76
C PHE A 3 6.68 -21.81 28.12
N THR A 4 6.44 -22.55 29.20
CA THR A 4 6.91 -22.17 30.53
C THR A 4 8.39 -22.52 30.67
N PRO A 5 9.26 -21.61 31.17
CA PRO A 5 10.67 -21.90 31.37
C PRO A 5 10.83 -22.76 32.62
N PHE A 6 11.20 -24.02 32.42
CA PHE A 6 11.50 -25.00 33.49
C PHE A 6 12.80 -24.70 34.26
N THR A 7 13.45 -23.56 34.02
CA THR A 7 14.85 -23.32 34.41
C THR A 7 15.04 -22.46 35.66
N THR A 8 14.00 -21.79 36.17
CA THR A 8 14.15 -20.93 37.37
C THR A 8 13.99 -21.68 38.69
N SER A 9 13.34 -22.85 38.70
CA SER A 9 13.09 -23.61 39.93
C SER A 9 14.36 -24.27 40.52
N TRP A 10 15.33 -24.63 39.68
CA TRP A 10 16.58 -25.26 40.16
C TRP A 10 17.55 -24.24 40.80
N LEU A 11 17.52 -22.98 40.37
CA LEU A 11 18.44 -21.95 40.87
C LEU A 11 18.09 -21.44 42.28
N LEU A 12 16.83 -21.55 42.70
CA LEU A 12 16.36 -21.07 44.01
C LEU A 12 16.50 -22.10 45.14
N SER A 13 16.71 -23.39 44.82
CA SER A 13 16.77 -24.46 45.83
C SER A 13 18.18 -24.78 46.36
N ASN A 14 19.24 -24.17 45.80
CA ASN A 14 20.64 -24.57 46.07
C ASN A 14 21.56 -23.44 46.56
N GLN A 15 21.03 -22.42 47.24
CA GLN A 15 21.76 -21.26 47.77
C GLN A 15 22.74 -21.55 48.94
N GLY A 16 23.21 -22.79 49.12
CA GLY A 16 24.05 -23.14 50.27
C GLY A 16 25.04 -24.30 50.09
N LYS A 17 25.15 -24.91 48.91
CA LYS A 17 26.11 -26.00 48.67
C LYS A 17 26.92 -25.70 47.42
N HIS A 18 28.23 -25.64 47.58
CA HIS A 18 29.25 -25.40 46.56
C HIS A 18 29.37 -26.60 45.58
N LEU A 19 28.25 -27.15 45.10
CA LEU A 19 28.26 -28.24 44.12
C LEU A 19 28.44 -27.65 42.74
N ARG A 20 29.59 -27.95 42.12
CA ARG A 20 29.82 -27.65 40.71
C ARG A 20 28.72 -28.34 39.88
N PRO A 21 28.08 -27.65 38.93
CA PRO A 21 27.07 -28.26 38.08
C PRO A 21 27.68 -29.44 37.30
N PRO A 22 26.92 -30.53 37.07
CA PRO A 22 27.41 -31.66 36.30
C PRO A 22 27.78 -31.21 34.88
N LEU A 23 28.87 -31.76 34.34
CA LEU A 23 29.42 -31.42 33.01
C LEU A 23 28.36 -31.52 31.89
N SER A 24 27.37 -32.40 32.04
CA SER A 24 26.24 -32.55 31.11
C SER A 24 25.37 -31.30 31.01
N CYS A 25 25.14 -30.57 32.11
CA CYS A 25 24.37 -29.33 32.08
C CYS A 25 25.13 -28.21 31.34
N MET A 26 26.45 -28.12 31.53
CA MET A 26 27.28 -27.12 30.86
C MET A 26 27.27 -27.29 29.33
N LEU A 27 27.29 -28.54 28.83
CA LEU A 27 27.21 -28.82 27.40
C LEU A 27 25.86 -28.41 26.80
N ILE A 28 24.75 -28.61 27.52
CA ILE A 28 23.42 -28.20 27.05
C ILE A 28 23.32 -26.68 26.97
N PHE A 29 23.83 -25.95 27.96
CA PHE A 29 23.87 -24.48 27.92
C PHE A 29 24.71 -23.97 26.76
N LEU A 30 25.87 -24.59 26.49
CA LEU A 30 26.73 -24.21 25.38
C LEU A 30 26.04 -24.48 24.03
N ALA A 31 25.41 -25.65 23.87
CA ALA A 31 24.68 -26.00 22.65
C ALA A 31 23.50 -25.05 22.37
N MET A 32 22.74 -24.69 23.41
CA MET A 32 21.64 -23.73 23.30
C MET A 32 22.11 -22.31 22.96
N ALA A 33 23.25 -21.89 23.51
CA ALA A 33 23.88 -20.62 23.19
C ALA A 33 24.35 -20.57 21.72
N VAL A 34 25.01 -21.64 21.25
CA VAL A 34 25.46 -21.76 19.85
C VAL A 34 24.28 -21.78 18.88
N TYR A 35 23.23 -22.54 19.17
CA TYR A 35 22.02 -22.59 18.34
C TYR A 35 21.36 -21.20 18.20
N ARG A 36 21.25 -20.45 19.31
CA ARG A 36 20.70 -19.09 19.29
C ARG A 36 21.56 -18.13 18.46
N MET A 37 22.88 -18.22 18.55
CA MET A 37 23.78 -17.41 17.74
C MET A 37 23.62 -17.73 16.25
N LEU A 38 23.59 -19.02 15.88
CA LEU A 38 23.40 -19.44 14.49
C LEU A 38 22.05 -18.97 13.91
N LEU A 39 20.97 -19.07 14.69
CA LEU A 39 19.66 -18.58 14.29
C LEU A 39 19.68 -17.06 14.04
N PHE A 40 20.35 -16.31 14.92
CA PHE A 40 20.50 -14.86 14.77
C PHE A 40 21.28 -14.47 13.50
N PHE A 41 22.40 -15.16 13.22
CA PHE A 41 23.17 -14.95 11.99
C PHE A 41 22.39 -15.32 10.72
N ALA A 42 21.59 -16.39 10.75
CA ALA A 42 20.75 -16.78 9.62
C ALA A 42 19.70 -15.70 9.29
N VAL A 43 19.01 -15.17 10.32
CA VAL A 43 18.03 -14.08 10.14
C VAL A 43 18.69 -12.81 9.63
N LEU A 44 19.87 -12.46 10.16
CA LEU A 44 20.62 -11.28 9.71
C LEU A 44 21.04 -11.41 8.23
N THR A 45 21.48 -12.60 7.80
CA THR A 45 21.88 -12.86 6.40
C THR A 45 20.68 -12.74 5.46
N ILE A 46 19.51 -13.26 5.84
CA ILE A 46 18.27 -13.14 5.05
C ILE A 46 17.85 -11.67 4.92
N HIS A 47 17.95 -10.88 5.99
CA HIS A 47 17.62 -9.46 5.96
C HIS A 47 18.58 -8.67 5.04
N GLN A 48 19.89 -8.95 5.11
CA GLN A 48 20.88 -8.30 4.24
C GLN A 48 20.63 -8.59 2.76
N LEU A 49 20.28 -9.84 2.40
CA LEU A 49 19.92 -10.22 1.03
C LEU A 49 18.69 -9.47 0.50
N PHE A 50 17.70 -9.19 1.36
CA PHE A 50 16.49 -8.45 0.99
C PHE A 50 16.73 -6.93 0.87
N THR A 51 17.72 -6.40 1.58
CA THR A 51 17.99 -4.95 1.58
C THR A 51 18.84 -4.52 0.37
N THR A 52 19.68 -5.42 -0.15
CA THR A 52 20.58 -5.11 -1.29
C THR A 52 19.91 -5.17 -2.66
N SER A 53 18.74 -5.80 -2.80
CA SER A 53 18.04 -5.97 -4.08
C SER A 53 17.07 -4.83 -4.43
N ALA A 54 16.94 -3.80 -3.58
CA ALA A 54 15.96 -2.71 -3.77
C ALA A 54 16.50 -1.42 -4.43
N PHE A 55 17.74 -1.41 -4.94
CA PHE A 55 18.35 -0.20 -5.53
C PHE A 55 18.57 -0.30 -7.05
N LEU A 56 17.58 -0.80 -7.79
CA LEU A 56 17.43 -0.44 -9.21
C LEU A 56 16.59 0.84 -9.28
N VAL A 57 17.27 1.96 -9.08
CA VAL A 57 16.74 3.30 -9.36
C VAL A 57 16.49 3.38 -10.87
N ILE A 58 15.27 3.00 -11.28
CA ILE A 58 14.80 3.30 -12.63
C ILE A 58 14.71 4.83 -12.72
N PRO A 59 15.43 5.48 -13.64
CA PRO A 59 15.37 6.92 -13.78
C PRO A 59 13.92 7.31 -14.08
N ARG A 60 13.31 8.04 -13.14
CA ARG A 60 12.00 8.66 -13.31
C ARG A 60 12.11 9.61 -14.50
N HIS A 61 11.67 9.15 -15.67
CA HIS A 61 11.41 10.06 -16.76
C HIS A 61 10.37 11.09 -16.26
N PRO A 62 10.62 12.40 -16.44
CA PRO A 62 9.60 13.39 -16.13
C PRO A 62 8.37 13.05 -16.94
N VAL A 63 7.28 12.71 -16.23
CA VAL A 63 5.96 12.60 -16.84
C VAL A 63 5.67 13.99 -17.37
N LYS A 64 5.88 14.18 -18.68
CA LYS A 64 5.44 15.38 -19.37
C LYS A 64 3.95 15.43 -19.11
N TYR A 65 3.52 16.39 -18.29
CA TYR A 65 2.11 16.71 -18.11
C TYR A 65 1.49 16.70 -19.50
N PHE A 66 0.55 15.78 -19.73
CA PHE A 66 -0.20 15.73 -20.97
C PHE A 66 -1.01 17.04 -21.00
N LYS A 67 -0.42 18.06 -21.60
CA LYS A 67 -1.07 19.31 -21.93
C LYS A 67 -2.05 18.93 -23.03
N SER A 68 -3.25 18.54 -22.64
CA SER A 68 -4.36 18.20 -23.54
C SER A 68 -4.78 19.46 -24.28
N ASN A 69 -3.96 19.84 -25.26
CA ASN A 69 -4.26 20.86 -26.24
C ASN A 69 -4.43 20.14 -27.58
N THR A 70 -5.31 19.13 -27.63
CA THR A 70 -5.72 18.55 -28.90
C THR A 70 -7.22 18.44 -28.94
N CYS A 71 -7.79 19.55 -29.38
CA CYS A 71 -8.99 19.64 -30.19
C CYS A 71 -9.04 18.45 -31.17
N CYS A 72 -9.74 17.39 -30.80
CA CYS A 72 -10.22 16.43 -31.76
C CYS A 72 -11.25 17.15 -32.64
N LYS A 73 -10.84 17.51 -33.86
CA LYS A 73 -11.78 17.89 -34.91
C LYS A 73 -12.55 16.64 -35.33
N SER A 74 -13.56 16.30 -34.54
CA SER A 74 -14.60 15.36 -34.93
C SER A 74 -15.45 16.03 -36.00
N THR A 75 -15.43 15.48 -37.21
CA THR A 75 -16.25 15.94 -38.33
C THR A 75 -17.47 15.03 -38.45
N THR A 76 -18.56 15.33 -37.75
CA THR A 76 -19.91 14.87 -38.12
C THR A 76 -20.97 15.87 -37.65
N ASN A 77 -21.87 16.20 -38.58
CA ASN A 77 -22.95 17.18 -38.47
C ASN A 77 -23.90 16.85 -37.30
N GLY A 78 -24.14 17.80 -36.38
CA GLY A 78 -25.25 17.76 -35.43
C GLY A 78 -24.87 17.59 -33.96
N ASP A 79 -24.15 16.51 -33.61
CA ASP A 79 -24.03 16.06 -32.21
C ASP A 79 -22.80 16.60 -31.46
N ASN A 80 -21.89 17.31 -32.14
CA ASN A 80 -20.66 17.86 -31.54
C ASN A 80 -20.86 19.04 -30.58
N ARG A 81 -22.10 19.49 -30.35
CA ARG A 81 -22.37 20.61 -29.42
C ARG A 81 -22.01 20.28 -27.97
N ILE A 82 -22.21 19.05 -27.55
CA ILE A 82 -21.88 18.60 -26.19
C ILE A 82 -20.38 18.45 -26.05
N ALA A 83 -19.73 17.77 -27.00
CA ALA A 83 -18.27 17.61 -27.00
C ALA A 83 -17.51 18.94 -27.01
N ALA A 84 -18.06 19.98 -27.66
CA ALA A 84 -17.47 21.32 -27.68
C ALA A 84 -17.57 22.07 -26.34
N ARG A 85 -18.52 21.71 -25.48
CA ARG A 85 -18.75 22.30 -24.14
C ARG A 85 -18.13 21.48 -23.02
N LEU A 86 -17.77 20.24 -23.31
CA LEU A 86 -17.14 19.33 -22.37
C LEU A 86 -15.67 19.72 -22.14
N THR A 87 -15.32 19.97 -20.89
CA THR A 87 -13.95 20.26 -20.47
C THR A 87 -13.49 19.25 -19.43
N PHE A 88 -12.17 19.09 -19.28
CA PHE A 88 -11.59 18.17 -18.32
C PHE A 88 -10.56 18.88 -17.46
N ARG A 89 -10.65 18.71 -16.13
CA ARG A 89 -9.66 19.24 -15.19
C ARG A 89 -9.39 18.28 -14.03
N PRO A 90 -8.26 18.42 -13.32
CA PRO A 90 -8.09 17.77 -12.03
C PRO A 90 -9.12 18.29 -11.01
N PRO A 91 -9.65 17.43 -10.13
CA PRO A 91 -10.52 17.87 -9.04
C PRO A 91 -9.76 18.66 -7.98
N THR A 92 -10.43 19.67 -7.42
CA THR A 92 -10.06 20.33 -6.17
C THR A 92 -10.67 19.57 -4.99
N SER A 93 -10.28 19.93 -3.76
CA SER A 93 -10.90 19.36 -2.56
C SER A 93 -12.39 19.69 -2.43
N GLU A 94 -12.82 20.82 -3.00
CA GLU A 94 -14.23 21.26 -2.98
C GLU A 94 -15.12 20.43 -3.90
N ASP A 95 -14.55 19.75 -4.90
CA ASP A 95 -15.30 18.88 -5.81
C ASP A 95 -15.58 17.49 -5.21
N ILE A 96 -14.87 17.09 -4.15
CA ILE A 96 -14.94 15.73 -3.59
C ILE A 96 -16.34 15.35 -3.09
N PRO A 97 -17.10 16.23 -2.41
CA PRO A 97 -18.49 15.94 -2.06
C PRO A 97 -19.36 15.65 -3.29
N THR A 98 -19.26 16.46 -4.36
CA THR A 98 -20.00 16.24 -5.60
C THR A 98 -19.61 14.92 -6.28
N ILE A 99 -18.32 14.57 -6.25
CA ILE A 99 -17.82 13.29 -6.77
C ILE A 99 -18.38 12.11 -5.97
N PHE A 100 -18.51 12.24 -4.64
CA PHE A 100 -19.13 11.22 -3.79
C PHE A 100 -20.63 11.05 -4.10
N ASP A 101 -21.34 12.14 -4.37
CA ASP A 101 -22.74 12.07 -4.81
C ASP A 101 -22.87 11.30 -6.14
N ILE A 102 -21.97 11.57 -7.11
CA ILE A 102 -21.92 10.84 -8.38
C ILE A 102 -21.60 9.35 -8.15
N GLU A 103 -20.59 9.03 -7.33
CA GLU A 103 -20.19 7.65 -7.01
C GLU A 103 -21.33 6.86 -6.36
N SER A 104 -21.97 7.44 -5.33
CA SER A 104 -23.07 6.81 -4.60
C SER A 104 -24.34 6.65 -5.42
N SER A 105 -24.53 7.48 -6.45
CA SER A 105 -25.61 7.31 -7.42
C SER A 105 -25.29 6.28 -8.51
N SER A 106 -24.01 6.00 -8.76
CA SER A 106 -23.53 5.11 -9.82
C SER A 106 -23.35 3.67 -9.37
N PHE A 107 -23.05 3.45 -8.08
CA PHE A 107 -22.78 2.14 -7.49
C PHE A 107 -23.70 1.89 -6.27
N PRO A 108 -24.06 0.63 -5.98
CA PRO A 108 -24.79 0.31 -4.76
C PRO A 108 -23.90 0.59 -3.52
N SER A 109 -24.52 0.75 -2.34
CA SER A 109 -23.85 1.23 -1.12
C SER A 109 -22.69 0.36 -0.63
N ASP A 110 -22.67 -0.92 -0.99
CA ASP A 110 -21.63 -1.90 -0.67
C ASP A 110 -20.42 -1.84 -1.61
N GLU A 111 -20.60 -1.35 -2.83
CA GLU A 111 -19.52 -1.18 -3.83
C GLU A 111 -19.01 0.26 -3.93
N ALA A 112 -19.86 1.24 -3.59
CA ALA A 112 -19.53 2.66 -3.68
C ALA A 112 -18.37 3.05 -2.75
N ALA A 113 -17.42 3.81 -3.26
CA ALA A 113 -16.35 4.35 -2.41
C ALA A 113 -16.92 5.31 -1.36
N SER A 114 -16.55 5.10 -0.10
CA SER A 114 -16.89 6.05 0.97
C SER A 114 -16.21 7.41 0.76
N LEU A 115 -16.82 8.50 1.26
CA LEU A 115 -16.29 9.86 1.16
C LEU A 115 -14.82 9.94 1.64
N LYS A 116 -14.52 9.33 2.78
CA LYS A 116 -13.16 9.27 3.35
C LYS A 116 -12.17 8.55 2.43
N SER A 117 -12.61 7.51 1.72
CA SER A 117 -11.79 6.80 0.73
C SER A 117 -11.45 7.71 -0.46
N LEU A 118 -12.43 8.47 -0.95
CA LEU A 118 -12.23 9.43 -2.04
C LEU A 118 -11.29 10.57 -1.63
N GLU A 119 -11.45 11.14 -0.43
CA GLU A 119 -10.53 12.14 0.13
C GLU A 119 -9.10 11.59 0.24
N TYR A 120 -8.94 10.37 0.75
CA TYR A 120 -7.64 9.72 0.84
C TYR A 120 -6.99 9.50 -0.53
N ARG A 121 -7.76 8.99 -1.49
CA ARG A 121 -7.28 8.75 -2.87
C ARG A 121 -6.92 10.07 -3.56
N HIS A 122 -7.71 11.13 -3.35
CA HIS A 122 -7.39 12.46 -3.85
C HIS A 122 -6.09 12.97 -3.26
N ALA A 123 -5.92 12.91 -1.93
CA ALA A 123 -4.72 13.40 -1.26
C ALA A 123 -3.43 12.68 -1.72
N ASN A 124 -3.51 11.37 -2.02
CA ASN A 124 -2.34 10.56 -2.39
C ASN A 124 -2.11 10.42 -3.90
N ALA A 125 -3.17 10.50 -4.71
CA ALA A 125 -3.15 10.21 -6.14
C ALA A 125 -3.85 11.28 -7.00
N SER A 126 -3.99 12.52 -6.52
CA SER A 126 -4.59 13.65 -7.26
C SER A 126 -4.13 13.78 -8.73
N PRO A 127 -2.84 13.60 -9.10
CA PRO A 127 -2.41 13.70 -10.49
C PRO A 127 -3.11 12.72 -11.46
N TYR A 128 -3.64 11.62 -10.94
CA TYR A 128 -4.33 10.55 -11.68
C TYR A 128 -5.85 10.69 -11.66
N PHE A 129 -6.39 11.71 -10.98
CA PHE A 129 -7.82 12.00 -10.97
C PHE A 129 -8.18 12.99 -12.08
N ARG A 130 -9.32 12.78 -12.74
CA ARG A 130 -9.86 13.73 -13.73
C ARG A 130 -11.37 13.86 -13.59
N CYS A 131 -11.88 15.09 -13.67
CA CYS A 131 -13.31 15.39 -13.73
C CYS A 131 -13.68 15.78 -15.16
N ALA A 132 -14.85 15.36 -15.59
CA ALA A 132 -15.52 15.80 -16.80
C ALA A 132 -16.53 16.88 -16.41
N ILE A 133 -16.42 18.05 -17.04
CA ILE A 133 -17.24 19.23 -16.73
C ILE A 133 -18.00 19.64 -17.97
N LEU A 134 -19.32 19.74 -17.84
CA LEU A 134 -20.20 20.25 -18.86
C LEU A 134 -20.94 21.43 -18.26
N ASP A 135 -20.79 22.62 -18.84
CA ASP A 135 -21.51 23.82 -18.39
C ASP A 135 -21.29 24.18 -16.92
N ASP A 136 -20.03 24.10 -16.47
CA ASP A 136 -19.59 24.34 -15.09
C ASP A 136 -20.08 23.29 -14.06
N GLU A 137 -20.78 22.24 -14.51
CA GLU A 137 -21.20 21.13 -13.66
C GLU A 137 -20.33 19.89 -13.88
N ILE A 138 -20.00 19.19 -12.78
CA ILE A 138 -19.27 17.92 -12.85
C ILE A 138 -20.26 16.83 -13.24
N ILE A 139 -20.10 16.27 -14.43
CA ILE A 139 -20.98 15.20 -14.94
C ILE A 139 -20.39 13.80 -14.76
N GLY A 140 -19.12 13.73 -14.36
CA GLY A 140 -18.43 12.47 -14.16
C GLY A 140 -16.99 12.66 -13.76
N PHE A 141 -16.36 11.59 -13.31
CA PHE A 141 -14.97 11.59 -12.90
C PHE A 141 -14.30 10.25 -13.17
N VAL A 142 -12.98 10.27 -13.16
CA VAL A 142 -12.13 9.08 -13.23
C VAL A 142 -11.17 9.18 -12.04
N CYS A 143 -11.23 8.17 -11.18
CA CYS A 143 -10.25 7.91 -10.14
C CYS A 143 -9.30 6.82 -10.63
N SER A 144 -8.01 7.10 -10.72
CA SER A 144 -6.99 6.12 -11.07
C SER A 144 -5.84 6.15 -10.06
N THR A 145 -5.15 5.03 -9.92
CA THR A 145 -3.95 4.88 -9.09
C THR A 145 -2.81 4.31 -9.93
N LYS A 146 -1.58 4.62 -9.56
CA LYS A 146 -0.39 4.04 -10.20
C LYS A 146 0.04 2.81 -9.40
N CYS A 147 0.17 1.67 -10.05
CA CYS A 147 0.76 0.46 -9.50
C CYS A 147 2.10 0.16 -10.19
N GLU A 148 3.09 -0.34 -9.45
CA GLU A 148 4.39 -0.74 -10.01
C GLU A 148 4.33 -2.10 -10.71
N GLN A 149 3.51 -3.01 -10.20
CA GLN A 149 3.25 -4.34 -10.75
C GLN A 149 1.73 -4.55 -10.82
N PHE A 150 1.28 -5.18 -11.90
CA PHE A 150 -0.15 -5.46 -12.15
C PHE A 150 -0.36 -6.98 -12.02
N GLU A 151 -0.23 -7.49 -10.81
CA GLU A 151 -0.44 -8.91 -10.55
C GLU A 151 -1.93 -9.20 -10.35
N LYS A 152 -2.40 -10.33 -10.89
CA LYS A 152 -3.81 -10.75 -10.81
C LYS A 152 -4.34 -10.81 -9.38
N GLU A 153 -3.44 -11.10 -8.43
CA GLU A 153 -3.70 -11.16 -6.99
C GLU A 153 -4.02 -9.77 -6.40
N SER A 154 -3.49 -8.68 -6.97
CA SER A 154 -3.76 -7.30 -6.51
C SER A 154 -5.16 -6.79 -6.89
N MET A 155 -5.95 -7.55 -7.66
CA MET A 155 -7.33 -7.20 -8.03
C MET A 155 -8.39 -8.05 -7.32
N SER A 156 -8.01 -8.99 -6.44
CA SER A 156 -8.95 -9.92 -5.80
C SER A 156 -9.21 -9.69 -4.32
N THR A 157 -8.56 -8.69 -3.70
CA THR A 157 -8.75 -8.38 -2.27
C THR A 157 -9.52 -7.08 -2.12
N HIS A 158 -10.82 -7.19 -1.89
CA HIS A 158 -11.69 -6.10 -1.44
C HIS A 158 -11.91 -6.33 0.06
N ASP A 159 -11.09 -5.71 0.91
CA ASP A 159 -11.30 -5.63 2.36
C ASP A 159 -11.72 -4.20 2.77
#